data_AF-A0A919I856-F1
#
_entry.id   AF-A0A919I856-F1
#
_cell.length_a   1.000
_cell.length_b   1.000
_cell.length_c   1.000
_cell.angle_alpha   90.00
_cell.angle_beta   90.00
_cell.angle_gamma   90.00
#
_symmetry.space_group_name_H-M   'P 1'
#
loop_
_entity.id
_entity.type
_entity.pdbx_description
1 polymer ?
#
loop_
_entity_poly.entity_id
_entity_poly.type
_entity_poly.pdbx_seq_one_letter_code
_entity_poly.pdbx_strand_id
1 'polypeptide(L)'
;MYTKSWLIIRDDTKRTFEVVTQNESENSFSNKVIAMQREGMLVTSVILPVTNKNASKNHITLTGYIKETGLYERLLKRHQEINRQNSGEFEE
;
A
#
# COMPACT_ATOMS: atom_id res chain seq x y z
N MET A 1 -10.73 16.60 15.56
CA MET A 1 -11.62 15.60 14.95
C MET A 1 -10.73 14.62 14.19
N TYR A 2 -10.57 13.38 14.65
CA TYR A 2 -9.81 12.37 13.89
C TYR A 2 -10.74 11.80 12.83
N THR A 3 -10.64 12.32 11.61
CA THR A 3 -11.35 11.79 10.46
C THR A 3 -10.80 10.39 10.20
N LYS A 4 -11.67 9.39 10.23
CA LYS A 4 -11.31 8.04 9.79
C LYS A 4 -10.89 8.15 8.33
N SER A 5 -9.74 7.59 7.94
CA SER A 5 -9.29 7.61 6.55
C SER A 5 -9.16 6.18 6.04
N TRP A 6 -9.47 5.98 4.76
CA TRP A 6 -9.14 4.75 4.05
C TRP A 6 -7.73 4.87 3.51
N LEU A 7 -6.88 3.95 3.93
CA LEU A 7 -5.53 3.79 3.41
C LEU A 7 -5.61 2.87 2.20
N ILE A 8 -5.11 3.30 1.05
CA ILE A 8 -5.19 2.54 -0.19
C ILE A 8 -3.80 2.46 -0.78
N ILE A 9 -3.37 1.26 -1.14
CA ILE A 9 -2.14 1.03 -1.88
C ILE A 9 -2.47 0.59 -3.31
N ARG A 10 -1.70 1.08 -4.26
CA ARG A 10 -1.78 0.72 -5.68
C ARG A 10 -0.45 0.16 -6.13
N ASP A 11 -0.51 -0.91 -6.90
CA ASP A 11 0.61 -1.45 -7.67
C ASP A 11 0.41 -1.01 -9.12
N ASP A 12 1.22 -0.04 -9.55
CA ASP A 12 1.10 0.59 -10.86
C ASP A 12 1.65 -0.32 -11.97
N THR A 13 2.44 -1.35 -11.64
CA THR A 13 2.92 -2.35 -12.61
C THR A 13 1.78 -3.24 -13.10
N LYS A 14 0.97 -3.75 -12.17
CA LYS A 14 -0.14 -4.68 -12.45
C LYS A 14 -1.49 -3.98 -12.54
N ARG A 15 -1.52 -2.68 -12.27
CA ARG A 15 -2.75 -1.88 -12.12
C ARG A 15 -3.71 -2.54 -11.15
N THR A 16 -3.20 -2.94 -9.99
CA THR A 16 -4.02 -3.47 -8.90
C THR A 16 -4.04 -2.54 -7.70
N PHE A 17 -5.09 -2.62 -6.89
CA PHE A 17 -5.21 -1.82 -5.68
C PHE A 17 -5.83 -2.61 -4.53
N GLU A 18 -5.53 -2.17 -3.31
CA GLU A 18 -6.14 -2.69 -2.10
C GLU A 18 -6.39 -1.56 -1.11
N VAL A 19 -7.54 -1.63 -0.45
CA VAL A 19 -7.83 -0.80 0.72
C VAL A 19 -7.27 -1.52 1.95
N VAL A 20 -6.27 -0.95 2.59
CA VAL A 20 -5.62 -1.48 3.78
C VAL A 20 -6.54 -1.27 4.99
N THR A 21 -6.72 -2.33 5.78
CA THR A 21 -7.60 -2.30 6.96
C THR A 21 -6.96 -1.57 8.15
N GLN A 22 -7.83 -1.07 9.05
CA GLN A 22 -7.61 -0.08 10.12
C GLN A 22 -6.55 -0.39 11.21
N ASN A 23 -5.71 -1.41 11.05
CA ASN A 23 -4.69 -1.75 12.05
C ASN A 23 -3.35 -1.05 11.82
N GLU A 24 -3.22 -0.22 10.79
CA GLU A 24 -2.05 0.63 10.58
C GLU A 24 -2.38 2.11 10.74
N SER A 25 -1.46 2.85 11.36
CA SER A 25 -1.52 4.30 11.34
C SER A 25 -1.16 4.84 9.96
N GLU A 26 -1.73 6.00 9.61
CA GLU A 26 -1.45 6.69 8.35
C GLU A 26 0.06 6.91 8.15
N ASN A 27 0.77 7.25 9.23
CA ASN A 27 2.22 7.45 9.24
C ASN A 27 2.97 6.14 8.95
N SER A 28 2.59 5.03 9.60
CA SER A 28 3.23 3.73 9.39
C SER A 28 3.06 3.27 7.94
N PHE A 29 1.83 3.39 7.43
CA PHE A 29 1.50 3.04 6.05
C PHE A 29 2.29 3.88 5.04
N SER A 30 2.29 5.20 5.20
CA SER A 30 2.99 6.12 4.29
C SER A 30 4.50 5.86 4.29
N ASN A 31 5.11 5.65 5.46
CA ASN A 31 6.53 5.35 5.58
C ASN A 31 6.90 4.04 4.88
N LYS A 32 6.06 3.00 5.00
CA LYS A 32 6.30 1.71 4.32
C LYS A 32 6.20 1.85 2.81
N VAL A 33 5.22 2.59 2.29
CA VAL A 33 5.10 2.84 0.85
C VAL A 33 6.29 3.65 0.32
N ILE A 34 6.72 4.68 1.05
CA ILE A 34 7.92 5.46 0.71
C ILE A 34 9.17 4.56 0.67
N ALA A 35 9.33 3.64 1.63
CA ALA A 35 10.43 2.68 1.62
C ALA A 35 10.39 1.80 0.37
N MET A 36 9.22 1.22 0.04
CA MET A 36 9.05 0.42 -1.20
C MET A 36 9.40 1.20 -2.47
N GLN A 37 8.99 2.47 -2.56
CA GLN A 37 9.31 3.34 -3.69
C GLN A 37 10.80 3.61 -3.81
N ARG A 38 11.51 3.79 -2.69
CA ARG A 38 12.97 3.98 -2.66
C ARG A 38 13.72 2.76 -3.18
N GLU A 39 13.20 1.56 -2.91
CA GLU A 39 13.71 0.29 -3.44
C GLU A 39 13.27 0.03 -4.90
N GLY A 40 12.69 1.03 -5.58
CA GLY A 40 12.34 0.96 -7.00
C GLY A 40 11.01 0.28 -7.31
N MET A 41 10.18 -0.03 -6.32
CA MET A 41 8.85 -0.60 -6.56
C MET A 41 7.88 0.48 -7.07
N LEU A 42 7.15 0.20 -8.16
CA LEU A 42 6.12 1.12 -8.69
C LEU A 42 4.82 0.97 -7.90
N VAL A 43 4.82 1.51 -6.69
CA VAL A 43 3.68 1.52 -5.79
C VAL A 43 3.29 2.95 -5.42
N THR A 44 1.99 3.18 -5.21
CA THR A 44 1.48 4.50 -4.81
C THR A 44 0.48 4.37 -3.66
N SER A 45 0.63 5.21 -2.62
CA SER A 45 -0.34 5.37 -1.53
C SER A 45 -1.40 6.41 -1.89
N VAL A 46 -2.66 6.14 -1.55
CA VAL A 46 -3.77 7.09 -1.59
C VAL A 46 -4.48 7.06 -0.24
N ILE A 47 -4.67 8.24 0.34
CA ILE A 47 -5.35 8.40 1.63
C ILE A 47 -6.68 9.09 1.34
N LEU A 48 -7.78 8.36 1.50
CA LEU A 48 -9.11 8.90 1.26
C LEU A 48 -9.79 9.23 2.59
N PRO A 49 -10.12 10.49 2.87
CA PRO A 49 -10.89 10.83 4.06
C PRO A 49 -12.28 10.20 3.99
N VAL A 50 -12.72 9.58 5.07
CA VAL A 50 -14.10 9.05 5.18
C VAL A 50 -15.03 10.24 5.42
N THR A 51 -15.57 10.78 4.33
CA THR A 51 -16.54 11.88 4.37
C THR A 51 -17.94 11.40 4.77
N ASN A 52 -18.23 10.10 4.65
CA ASN A 52 -19.52 9.51 5.00
C ASN A 52 -19.35 8.26 5.88
N LYS A 53 -20.02 8.22 7.04
CA LYS A 53 -20.01 7.09 7.99
C LYS A 53 -20.42 5.75 7.35
N ASN A 54 -21.12 5.78 6.20
CA ASN A 54 -21.59 4.61 5.47
C ASN A 54 -20.68 4.18 4.30
N ALA A 55 -19.52 4.82 4.10
CA ALA A 55 -18.58 4.44 3.04
C ALA A 55 -18.01 3.04 3.32
N SER A 56 -18.53 2.01 2.65
CA SER A 56 -18.07 0.64 2.78
C SER A 56 -16.80 0.41 1.96
N LYS A 57 -15.81 -0.28 2.54
CA LYS A 57 -14.56 -0.73 1.90
C LYS A 57 -14.80 -1.41 0.54
N ASN A 58 -15.95 -2.08 0.39
CA ASN A 58 -16.29 -2.83 -0.81
C ASN A 58 -16.78 -1.94 -1.97
N HIS A 59 -17.20 -0.71 -1.68
CA HIS A 59 -17.67 0.23 -2.69
C HIS A 59 -16.56 1.18 -3.17
N ILE A 60 -15.35 1.08 -2.61
CA ILE A 60 -14.20 1.86 -3.08
C ILE A 60 -13.69 1.23 -4.37
N THR A 61 -13.81 1.99 -5.46
CA THR A 61 -13.29 1.65 -6.78
C THR A 61 -12.26 2.67 -7.22
N LEU A 62 -11.21 2.22 -7.90
CA LEU A 62 -10.22 3.09 -8.53
C LEU A 62 -10.26 2.86 -10.04
N THR A 63 -10.53 3.92 -10.80
CA THR A 63 -10.62 3.86 -12.26
C THR A 63 -9.33 3.33 -12.87
N GLY A 64 -9.44 2.27 -13.67
CA GLY A 64 -8.29 1.65 -14.34
C GLY A 64 -7.47 0.69 -13.47
N TYR A 65 -7.89 0.43 -12.23
CA TYR A 65 -7.26 -0.53 -11.34
C TYR A 65 -8.22 -1.67 -10.93
N ILE A 66 -7.67 -2.86 -10.76
CA ILE A 66 -8.40 -4.05 -10.31
C ILE A 66 -8.17 -4.24 -8.82
N LYS A 67 -9.24 -4.50 -8.07
CA LYS A 67 -9.12 -4.78 -6.64
C LYS A 67 -8.44 -6.13 -6.41
N GLU A 68 -7.32 -6.15 -5.69
CA GLU A 68 -6.58 -7.35 -5.33
C GLU A 68 -6.60 -7.51 -3.80
N THR A 69 -7.03 -8.66 -3.31
CA THR A 69 -7.02 -8.95 -1.86
C THR A 69 -5.66 -9.51 -1.48
N GLY A 70 -5.02 -8.98 -0.44
CA GLY A 70 -3.66 -9.36 -0.03
C GLY A 70 -2.55 -8.70 -0.85
N LEU A 71 -2.86 -7.66 -1.62
CA LEU A 71 -1.87 -6.87 -2.35
C LEU A 71 -0.81 -6.30 -1.40
N TYR A 72 -1.24 -5.72 -0.29
CA TYR A 72 -0.35 -5.06 0.65
C TYR A 72 0.67 -6.05 1.24
N GLU A 73 0.21 -7.24 1.62
CA GLU A 73 1.06 -8.34 2.10
C GLU A 73 2.04 -8.81 1.01
N ARG A 74 1.56 -8.96 -0.23
CA ARG A 74 2.41 -9.30 -1.39
C ARG A 74 3.52 -8.27 -1.60
N LEU A 75 3.18 -6.98 -1.53
CA LEU A 75 4.14 -5.89 -1.70
C LEU A 75 5.15 -5.83 -0.54
N LEU A 76 4.71 -6.05 0.70
CA LEU A 76 5.61 -6.14 1.85
C LEU A 76 6.59 -7.31 1.73
N LYS A 77 6.11 -8.48 1.30
CA LYS A 77 6.98 -9.62 1.04
C LYS A 77 8.00 -9.31 -0.05
N ARG A 78 7.57 -8.68 -1.14
CA ARG A 78 8.48 -8.28 -2.22
C ARG A 78 9.56 -7.30 -1.75
N HIS A 79 9.18 -6.32 -0.93
CA HIS A 79 10.11 -5.38 -0.33
C HIS A 79 11.14 -6.08 0.57
N GLN A 80 10.71 -7.03 1.39
CA GLN A 80 11.63 -7.84 2.22
C GLN A 80 12.60 -8.67 1.37
N GLU A 81 12.15 -9.23 0.25
CA GLU A 81 12.99 -9.96 -0.69
C GLU A 81 14.07 -9.05 -1.31
N ILE A 82 13.71 -7.84 -1.76
CA ILE A 82 14.66 -6.87 -2.32
C ILE A 82 15.70 -6.47 -1.27
N ASN A 83 15.27 -6.13 -0.05
CA ASN A 83 16.18 -5.74 1.02
C ASN A 83 17.17 -6.85 1.35
N ARG A 84 16.72 -8.12 1.35
CA ARG A 84 17.60 -9.27 1.57
C ARG A 84 18.63 -9.45 0.46
N GLN A 85 18.24 -9.22 -0.79
CA GLN A 85 19.15 -9.25 -1.94
C GLN A 85 20.21 -8.15 -1.81
N ASN A 86 19.77 -6.91 -1.58
CA ASN A 86 20.66 -5.76 -1.44
C ASN A 86 21.62 -5.89 -0.25
N SER A 87 21.19 -6.51 0.87
CA SER A 87 22.07 -6.74 2.02
C SER A 87 23.08 -7.87 1.81
N GLY A 88 22.75 -8.85 0.96
CA GLY A 88 23.62 -9.99 0.66
C GLY A 88 24.77 -9.65 -0.29
N GLU A 89 24.68 -8.54 -1.03
CA GLU A 89 25.75 -8.04 -1.91
C GLU A 89 26.92 -7.38 -1.15
N PHE A 90 26.82 -7.16 0.17
CA PHE A 90 27.88 -6.56 0.99
C PHE A 90 28.81 -7.59 1.69
N GLU A 91 28.63 -8.90 1.46
CA GLU A 91 29.44 -9.96 2.09
C GLU A 91 30.48 -10.64 1.17
N GLU A 92 31.06 -9.91 0.19
CA GLU A 92 32.29 -10.35 -0.53
C GLU A 92 33.52 -9.50 -0.18
#